data_AF-N8U345-F1
#
_entry.id   AF-N8U345-F1
#
_cell.length_a   1.000
_cell.length_b   1.000
_cell.length_c   1.000
_cell.angle_alpha   90.00
_cell.angle_beta   90.00
_cell.angle_gamma   90.00
#
_symmetry.space_group_name_H-M   'P 1'
#
loop_
_entity.id
_entity.type
_entity.pdbx_description
1 polymer ?
#
loop_
_entity_poly.entity_id
_entity_poly.type
_entity_poly.pdbx_seq_one_letter_code
_entity_poly.pdbx_strand_id
1 'polypeptide(L)'
;MVLLYLYYLLLVFIPIHCVSQDKTKVVMSNHEYLHLASTHPAHIAQNKDEMRVILLGTGSSVPSEQRFGMSTLVQAGGYNLVFDAGRGAVIRLT
;
A
#
# COMPACT_ATOMS: atom_id res chain seq x y z
N MET A 1 22.88 19.17 -29.13
CA MET A 1 21.94 20.12 -28.49
C MET A 1 20.48 19.70 -28.66
N VAL A 2 20.02 19.32 -29.87
CA VAL A 2 18.62 18.86 -30.10
C VAL A 2 18.31 17.52 -29.42
N LEU A 3 19.24 16.55 -29.44
CA LEU A 3 19.06 15.24 -28.78
C LEU A 3 18.96 15.34 -27.24
N LEU A 4 19.68 16.29 -26.63
CA LEU A 4 19.63 16.48 -25.17
C LEU A 4 18.27 17.05 -24.73
N TYR A 5 17.69 17.93 -25.54
CA TYR A 5 16.38 18.51 -25.28
C TYR A 5 15.25 17.49 -25.45
N LEU A 6 15.36 16.59 -26.43
CA LEU A 6 14.40 15.51 -26.64
C LEU A 6 14.41 14.49 -25.48
N TYR A 7 15.59 14.22 -24.90
CA TYR A 7 15.72 13.36 -23.72
C TYR A 7 15.15 14.01 -22.45
N TYR A 8 15.34 15.33 -22.30
CA TYR A 8 14.78 16.09 -21.18
C TYR A 8 13.25 16.20 -21.26
N LEU A 9 12.69 16.32 -22.48
CA LEU A 9 11.24 16.38 -22.70
C LEU A 9 10.55 15.04 -22.40
N LEU A 10 11.24 13.91 -22.61
CA LEU A 10 10.70 12.57 -22.33
C LEU A 10 10.57 12.28 -20.82
N LEU A 11 11.40 12.90 -19.98
CA LEU A 11 11.39 12.73 -18.52
C LEU A 11 10.25 13.49 -17.80
N VAL A 12 9.58 14.42 -18.47
CA VAL A 12 8.53 15.28 -17.86
C VAL A 12 7.12 14.68 -18.01
N PHE A 13 6.93 13.63 -18.81
CA PHE A 13 5.63 12.98 -19.02
C PHE A 13 5.52 11.62 -18.32
N ILE A 14 5.70 11.59 -17.01
CA ILE A 14 5.34 10.40 -16.21
C ILE A 14 3.82 10.44 -16.00
N PRO A 15 3.03 9.50 -16.56
CA PRO A 15 1.60 9.48 -16.32
C PRO A 15 1.37 8.98 -14.89
N ILE A 16 0.93 9.88 -14.00
CA ILE A 16 0.41 9.53 -12.68
C ILE A 16 -0.85 8.68 -12.92
N HIS A 17 -0.69 7.36 -12.91
CA HIS A 17 -1.82 6.44 -12.97
C HIS A 17 -2.51 6.45 -11.60
N CYS A 18 -3.62 7.20 -11.49
CA CYS A 18 -4.54 6.99 -10.38
C CYS A 18 -5.44 5.80 -10.73
N VAL A 19 -5.44 4.78 -9.87
CA VAL A 19 -6.36 3.65 -9.98
C VAL A 19 -7.49 3.91 -8.99
N SER A 20 -8.66 4.28 -9.50
CA SER A 20 -9.90 4.38 -8.71
C SER A 20 -10.60 3.02 -8.75
N GLN A 21 -10.80 2.38 -7.59
CA GLN A 21 -11.60 1.16 -7.47
C GLN A 21 -13.04 1.51 -7.11
N ASP A 22 -13.94 1.44 -8.08
CA ASP A 22 -15.40 1.45 -7.85
C ASP A 22 -15.90 0.01 -7.72
N LYS A 23 -16.37 -0.36 -6.53
CA LYS A 23 -17.14 -1.59 -6.31
C LYS A 23 -18.17 -1.38 -5.20
N THR A 24 -19.36 -0.96 -5.59
CA THR A 24 -20.57 -1.21 -4.80
C THR A 24 -20.87 -2.72 -4.83
N LYS A 25 -20.78 -3.39 -3.68
CA LYS A 25 -21.32 -4.75 -3.49
C LYS A 25 -22.30 -4.75 -2.33
N VAL A 26 -23.56 -5.06 -2.65
CA VAL A 26 -24.67 -5.26 -1.71
C VAL A 26 -24.36 -6.46 -0.84
N VAL A 27 -24.28 -6.26 0.47
CA VAL A 27 -23.92 -7.28 1.46
C VAL A 27 -25.19 -7.84 2.09
N MET A 28 -25.46 -9.13 1.82
CA MET A 28 -26.38 -9.92 2.63
C MET A 28 -25.55 -10.93 3.44
N SER A 29 -25.92 -11.04 4.72
CA SER A 29 -25.26 -11.84 5.74
C SER A 29 -25.12 -13.30 5.34
N ASN A 30 -24.01 -13.94 5.75
CA ASN A 30 -23.96 -15.20 6.53
C ASN A 30 -22.52 -15.78 6.49
N HIS A 31 -21.75 -15.65 7.58
CA HIS A 31 -20.52 -16.41 7.92
C HIS A 31 -19.33 -16.50 6.93
N GLU A 32 -19.38 -15.87 5.76
CA GLU A 32 -18.23 -15.68 4.85
C GLU A 32 -17.39 -14.44 5.26
N TYR A 33 -16.99 -14.37 6.54
CA TYR A 33 -16.14 -13.28 7.06
C TYR A 33 -14.69 -13.70 7.31
N LEU A 34 -14.38 -14.98 7.13
CA LEU A 34 -13.03 -15.50 7.25
C LEU A 34 -12.49 -15.77 5.83
N HIS A 35 -11.42 -15.04 5.49
CA HIS A 35 -10.52 -15.30 4.34
C HIS A 35 -10.88 -14.68 2.98
N LEU A 36 -11.54 -13.52 2.93
CA LEU A 36 -11.38 -12.70 1.72
C LEU A 36 -9.94 -12.21 1.69
N ALA A 37 -9.20 -12.62 0.65
CA ALA A 37 -7.85 -12.12 0.43
C ALA A 37 -7.87 -10.60 0.43
N SER A 38 -6.86 -10.01 1.08
CA SER A 38 -6.70 -8.56 1.09
C SER A 38 -6.77 -8.04 -0.36
N THR A 39 -7.74 -7.17 -0.65
CA THR A 39 -7.83 -6.49 -1.95
C THR A 39 -6.74 -5.43 -2.10
N HIS A 40 -5.97 -5.20 -1.04
CA HIS A 40 -4.88 -4.25 -1.01
C HIS A 40 -3.73 -4.75 -1.90
N PRO A 41 -3.12 -3.89 -2.75
CA PRO A 41 -2.08 -4.28 -3.70
C PRO A 41 -0.79 -4.80 -3.06
N ALA A 42 -0.65 -4.77 -1.73
CA ALA A 42 0.54 -5.26 -1.03
C ALA A 42 0.85 -6.73 -1.28
N HIS A 43 -0.17 -7.56 -1.50
CA HIS A 43 -0.01 -8.98 -1.83
C HIS A 43 0.48 -9.19 -3.27
N ILE A 44 0.27 -8.23 -4.16
CA ILE A 44 0.71 -8.31 -5.56
C ILE A 44 2.21 -8.01 -5.60
N ALA A 45 2.94 -8.67 -6.51
CA ALA A 45 4.35 -8.36 -6.76
C ALA A 45 4.53 -6.87 -7.12
N GLN A 46 5.59 -6.24 -6.62
CA GLN A 46 5.97 -4.88 -7.00
C GLN A 46 6.55 -4.86 -8.41
N ASN A 47 6.34 -3.78 -9.15
CA ASN A 47 7.19 -3.51 -10.30
C ASN A 47 8.61 -3.16 -9.83
N LYS A 48 9.61 -3.37 -10.71
CA LYS A 48 11.03 -3.17 -10.36
C LYS A 48 11.36 -1.75 -9.90
N ASP A 49 10.70 -0.76 -10.50
CA ASP A 49 10.95 0.68 -10.24
C ASP A 49 9.87 1.30 -9.33
N GLU A 50 9.10 0.46 -8.63
CA GLU A 50 8.03 0.89 -7.73
C GLU A 50 8.44 0.74 -6.26
N MET A 51 8.06 1.73 -5.45
CA MET A 51 8.07 1.65 -3.99
C MET A 51 6.64 1.80 -3.48
N ARG A 52 6.10 0.77 -2.83
CA ARG A 52 4.82 0.86 -2.10
C ARG A 52 5.07 1.13 -0.62
N VAL A 53 4.40 2.14 -0.09
CA VAL A 53 4.42 2.48 1.35
C VAL A 53 3.02 2.30 1.91
N ILE A 54 2.90 1.46 2.93
CA ILE A 54 1.64 1.00 3.49
C ILE A 54 1.63 1.30 4.98
N LEU A 55 0.67 2.11 5.42
CA LEU A 55 0.53 2.49 6.82
C LEU A 55 -0.24 1.40 7.56
N LEU A 56 0.48 0.52 8.24
CA LEU A 56 -0.12 -0.52 9.08
C LEU A 56 -0.70 0.07 10.36
N GLY A 57 -0.10 1.13 10.89
CA GLY A 57 -0.66 1.87 12.01
C GLY A 57 -0.12 3.30 12.11
N THR A 58 -0.98 4.19 12.64
CA THR A 58 -0.77 5.64 12.76
C THR A 58 -1.14 6.16 14.16
N GLY A 59 -1.34 5.25 15.10
CA GLY A 59 -1.64 5.53 16.50
C GLY A 59 -0.41 5.94 17.30
N SER A 60 -0.63 6.26 18.57
CA SER A 60 0.44 6.59 19.52
C SER A 60 0.48 5.56 20.65
N SER A 61 1.22 5.87 21.73
CA SER A 61 1.25 5.08 22.95
C SER A 61 -0.13 4.93 23.62
N VAL A 62 -1.09 5.80 23.32
CA VAL A 62 -2.47 5.68 23.82
C VAL A 62 -3.22 4.64 23.00
N PRO A 63 -3.69 3.53 23.60
CA PRO A 63 -4.39 2.49 22.86
C PRO A 63 -5.69 3.03 22.24
N SER A 64 -5.89 2.71 20.97
CA SER A 64 -7.14 2.92 20.24
C SER A 64 -7.51 1.66 19.46
N GLU A 65 -8.79 1.40 19.32
CA GLU A 65 -9.31 0.31 18.49
C GLU A 65 -9.24 0.67 17.00
N GLN A 66 -9.36 1.95 16.69
CA GLN A 66 -9.38 2.49 15.33
C GLN A 66 -7.97 2.74 14.78
N ARG A 67 -7.02 3.11 15.66
CA ARG A 67 -5.63 3.40 15.28
C ARG A 67 -4.65 2.47 15.98
N PHE A 68 -4.07 1.55 15.22
CA PHE A 68 -2.98 0.68 15.68
C PHE A 68 -1.69 1.46 15.85
N GLY A 69 -0.79 0.94 16.70
CA GLY A 69 0.48 1.59 17.00
C GLY A 69 1.29 1.84 15.72
N MET A 70 2.22 2.79 15.79
CA MET A 70 3.00 3.20 14.63
C MET A 70 3.67 2.00 13.96
N SER A 71 3.42 1.83 12.66
CA SER A 71 4.05 0.79 11.84
C SER A 71 3.83 1.07 10.36
N THR A 72 4.90 0.97 9.57
CA THR A 72 4.88 1.19 8.12
C THR A 72 5.55 0.03 7.41
N LEU A 73 4.85 -0.59 6.46
CA LEU A 73 5.43 -1.55 5.52
C LEU A 73 5.90 -0.80 4.27
N VAL A 74 7.16 -0.96 3.92
CA VAL A 74 7.76 -0.46 2.68
C VAL A 74 8.15 -1.66 1.83
N GLN A 75 7.63 -1.70 0.61
CA GLN A 75 7.95 -2.72 -0.38
C GLN A 75 8.70 -2.07 -1.54
N ALA A 76 9.97 -2.41 -1.72
CA ALA A 76 10.83 -1.85 -2.76
C ALA A 76 11.96 -2.81 -3.12
N GLY A 77 12.31 -2.89 -4.40
CA GLY A 77 13.45 -3.69 -4.86
C GLY A 77 13.38 -5.18 -4.51
N GLY A 78 12.16 -5.73 -4.38
CA GLY A 78 11.93 -7.13 -3.97
C GLY A 78 11.98 -7.37 -2.46
N TYR A 79 12.20 -6.33 -1.64
CA TYR A 79 12.21 -6.43 -0.18
C TYR A 79 10.89 -5.95 0.42
N ASN A 80 10.50 -6.58 1.54
CA ASN A 80 9.44 -6.13 2.42
C ASN A 80 10.09 -5.69 3.74
N LEU A 81 10.06 -4.39 4.03
CA LEU A 81 10.71 -3.79 5.18
C LEU A 81 9.64 -3.18 6.08
N VAL A 82 9.60 -3.61 7.34
CA VAL A 82 8.67 -3.05 8.33
C VAL A 82 9.43 -2.09 9.23
N PHE A 83 9.02 -0.82 9.22
CA PHE A 83 9.54 0.22 10.08
C PHE A 83 8.57 0.43 11.24
N ASP A 84 9.09 0.22 12.45
CA ASP A 84 8.31 0.07 13.69
C ASP A 84 7.32 -1.11 13.65
N ALA A 85 7.07 -1.68 14.82
CA ALA A 85 6.19 -2.83 14.99
C ALA A 85 5.26 -2.58 16.18
N GLY A 86 4.66 -1.38 16.21
CA GLY A 86 3.70 -0.99 17.21
C GLY A 86 2.52 -1.97 17.34
N ARG A 87 1.83 -1.91 18.48
CA ARG A 87 0.72 -2.81 18.82
C ARG A 87 -0.30 -2.90 17.68
N GLY A 88 -0.51 -4.12 17.18
CA GLY A 88 -1.51 -4.43 16.15
C GLY A 88 -0.95 -4.51 14.73
N ALA A 89 0.34 -4.27 14.50
CA ALA A 89 0.95 -4.33 13.17
C ALA A 89 0.66 -5.64 12.42
N VAL A 90 0.81 -6.79 13.11
CA VAL A 90 0.61 -8.13 12.52
C VAL A 90 -0.82 -8.40 12.07
N ILE A 91 -1.81 -7.70 12.64
CA ILE A 91 -3.23 -7.87 12.29
C ILE A 91 -3.50 -7.39 10.85
N ARG A 92 -2.68 -6.47 10.33
CA ARG A 92 -2.82 -5.89 8.99
C ARG A 92 -1.76 -6.37 7.98
N LEU A 93 -0.97 -7.39 8.34
CA LEU A 93 0.10 -7.94 7.48
C LEU A 93 -0.34 -9.12 6.61
N THR A 94 -1.55 -9.63 6.79
CA THR A 94 -2.14 -10.75 6.03
C THR A 94 -2.86 -10.26 4.78
#